data_AF-A0AAW4CH95-F1
#
_entry.id   AF-A0AAW4CH95-F1
#
_cell.length_a   1.000
_cell.length_b   1.000
_cell.length_c   1.000
_cell.angle_alpha   90.00
_cell.angle_beta   90.00
_cell.angle_gamma   90.00
#
_symmetry.space_group_name_H-M   'P 1'
#
loop_
_entity.id
_entity.type
_entity.pdbx_description
1 polymer ?
#
loop_
_entity_poly.entity_id
_entity_poly.type
_entity_poly.pdbx_seq_one_letter_code
_entity_poly.pdbx_strand_id
1 'polypeptide(L)'
;MQNINNKNSTDSSFQWVTIYKAENTLEANIIKGLIQTSGIECKIKGEMLQGALGEIPFDQAQVSVQVYAIKERHARQILVNYQQVKQSAPDWVCPNCNEHNGSTFDFCWSCETLKND
;
A
#
# COMPACT_ATOMS: atom_id res chain seq x y z
N MET A 1 42.95 -31.63 7.36
CA MET A 1 41.84 -30.86 7.96
C MET A 1 41.94 -29.41 7.51
N GLN A 2 41.18 -28.99 6.50
CA GLN A 2 40.66 -27.62 6.39
C GLN A 2 39.31 -27.71 5.66
N ASN A 3 38.25 -27.33 6.37
CA ASN A 3 36.85 -27.49 6.01
C ASN A 3 36.38 -26.16 5.44
N ILE A 4 36.20 -26.07 4.12
CA ILE A 4 35.78 -24.82 3.46
C ILE A 4 34.25 -24.82 3.37
N ASN A 5 33.60 -24.38 4.45
CA ASN A 5 32.14 -24.17 4.49
C ASN A 5 31.78 -22.90 3.68
N ASN A 6 31.53 -23.09 2.39
CA ASN A 6 30.97 -22.06 1.52
C ASN A 6 29.43 -22.07 1.65
N LYS A 7 28.91 -21.37 2.66
CA LYS A 7 27.47 -21.08 2.82
C LYS A 7 27.34 -19.63 3.23
N ASN A 8 27.21 -18.66 2.32
CA ASN A 8 26.87 -17.28 2.71
C ASN A 8 26.38 -16.34 1.57
N SER A 9 25.67 -16.83 0.55
CA SER A 9 25.15 -15.91 -0.48
C SER A 9 23.81 -16.26 -1.13
N THR A 10 23.18 -17.39 -0.78
CA THR A 10 21.88 -17.80 -1.37
C THR A 10 20.66 -17.56 -0.49
N ASP A 11 20.82 -17.10 0.76
CA ASP A 11 19.73 -17.12 1.76
C ASP A 11 19.03 -15.77 1.98
N SER A 12 19.57 -14.65 1.47
CA SER A 12 18.93 -13.33 1.63
C SER A 12 17.70 -13.14 0.73
N SER A 13 17.56 -13.94 -0.33
CA SER A 13 16.47 -13.81 -1.32
C SER A 13 15.08 -14.06 -0.74
N PHE A 14 14.98 -14.91 0.29
CA PHE A 14 13.74 -15.24 0.99
C PHE A 14 13.63 -14.54 2.36
N GLN A 15 14.38 -13.47 2.58
CA GLN A 15 14.16 -12.59 3.72
C GLN A 15 13.02 -11.63 3.45
N TRP A 16 12.25 -11.31 4.48
CA TRP A 16 11.16 -10.34 4.41
C TRP A 16 11.71 -8.92 4.46
N VAL A 17 11.36 -8.11 3.46
CA VAL A 17 11.73 -6.70 3.37
C VAL A 17 10.49 -5.82 3.32
N THR A 18 10.54 -4.66 3.98
CA THR A 18 9.43 -3.70 3.99
C THR A 18 9.41 -2.90 2.70
N ILE A 19 8.27 -2.92 2.01
CA ILE A 19 8.05 -2.15 0.78
C ILE A 19 7.14 -0.93 0.98
N TYR A 20 6.26 -0.96 1.98
CA TYR A 20 5.29 0.11 2.25
C TYR A 20 5.05 0.26 3.75
N LYS A 21 4.96 1.51 4.21
CA LYS A 21 4.53 1.88 5.57
C LYS A 21 3.14 2.48 5.45
N ALA A 22 2.16 1.82 6.05
CA ALA A 22 0.76 2.24 5.97
C ALA A 22 0.40 3.16 7.13
N GLU A 23 -0.56 4.05 6.90
CA GLU A 23 -1.13 4.93 7.93
C GLU A 23 -1.96 4.15 8.95
N ASN A 24 -2.62 3.07 8.50
CA ASN A 24 -3.46 2.21 9.32
C ASN A 24 -3.61 0.81 8.72
N THR A 25 -4.30 -0.09 9.44
CA THR A 25 -4.53 -1.49 9.01
C THR A 25 -5.38 -1.59 7.74
N LEU A 26 -6.31 -0.65 7.50
CA LEU A 26 -7.12 -0.65 6.29
C LEU A 26 -6.26 -0.42 5.06
N GLU A 27 -5.43 0.63 5.07
CA GLU A 27 -4.51 0.94 3.97
C GLU A 27 -3.51 -0.22 3.75
N ALA A 28 -2.97 -0.80 4.83
CA ALA A 28 -2.08 -1.95 4.73
C ALA A 28 -2.75 -3.15 4.02
N ASN A 29 -4.03 -3.42 4.31
CA ASN A 29 -4.78 -4.50 3.68
C ASN A 29 -5.12 -4.21 2.21
N ILE A 30 -5.39 -2.95 1.84
CA ILE A 30 -5.55 -2.53 0.44
C ILE A 30 -4.26 -2.84 -0.35
N ILE A 31 -3.11 -2.40 0.17
CA ILE A 31 -1.81 -2.66 -0.47
C ILE A 31 -1.51 -4.16 -0.53
N LYS A 32 -1.79 -4.91 0.55
CA LYS A 32 -1.62 -6.36 0.57
C LYS A 32 -2.43 -7.04 -0.55
N GLY A 33 -3.72 -6.69 -0.69
CA GLY A 33 -4.59 -7.24 -1.73
C GLY A 33 -4.08 -6.94 -3.15
N LEU A 34 -3.61 -5.71 -3.39
CA LEU A 34 -3.03 -5.29 -4.67
C LEU A 34 -1.79 -6.14 -5.03
N ILE A 35 -0.88 -6.32 -4.08
CA ILE A 35 0.35 -7.11 -4.26
C ILE A 35 0.01 -8.60 -4.48
N GLN A 36 -0.94 -9.16 -3.71
CA GLN A 36 -1.37 -10.55 -3.84
C GLN A 36 -2.05 -10.83 -5.19
N THR A 37 -2.86 -9.91 -5.70
CA THR A 37 -3.51 -10.03 -7.02
C THR A 37 -2.49 -10.09 -8.16
N SER A 38 -1.28 -9.55 -7.94
CA SER A 38 -0.15 -9.64 -8.88
C SER A 38 0.68 -10.91 -8.72
N GLY A 39 0.22 -11.88 -7.91
CA GLY A 39 0.90 -13.16 -7.68
C GLY A 39 2.14 -13.07 -6.79
N ILE A 40 2.27 -12.01 -5.98
CA ILE A 40 3.39 -11.84 -5.05
C ILE A 40 2.94 -12.13 -3.62
N GLU A 41 3.64 -13.04 -2.95
CA GLU A 41 3.42 -13.30 -1.54
C GLU A 41 3.84 -12.10 -0.69
N CYS A 42 2.96 -11.69 0.23
CA CYS A 42 3.21 -10.57 1.12
C CYS A 42 2.52 -10.76 2.47
N LYS A 43 3.04 -10.07 3.48
CA LYS A 43 2.49 -10.08 4.84
C LYS A 43 2.44 -8.68 5.43
N ILE A 44 1.58 -8.50 6.42
CA ILE A 44 1.53 -7.27 7.22
C ILE A 44 2.29 -7.51 8.52
N LYS A 45 3.10 -6.53 8.92
CA LYS A 45 3.77 -6.48 10.23
C LYS A 45 3.16 -5.33 11.04
N GLY A 46 2.79 -5.60 12.29
CA GLY A 46 2.23 -4.59 13.22
C GLY A 46 0.70 -4.59 13.38
N GLU A 47 -0.03 -5.48 12.69
CA GLU A 47 -1.50 -5.55 12.70
C GLU A 47 -2.10 -5.84 14.08
N MET A 48 -1.41 -6.62 14.92
CA MET A 48 -1.89 -7.01 16.26
C MET A 48 -1.83 -5.88 17.29
N LEU A 49 -1.16 -4.76 16.98
CA LEU A 49 -1.03 -3.62 17.91
C LEU A 49 -2.27 -2.72 17.93
N GLN A 50 -3.15 -2.80 16.93
CA GLN A 50 -4.37 -1.96 16.88
C GLN A 50 -5.57 -2.58 17.61
N GLY A 51 -5.56 -3.88 17.92
CA GLY A 51 -6.64 -4.56 18.65
C GLY A 51 -6.50 -4.50 20.18
N ALA A 52 -5.31 -4.18 20.69
CA ALA A 52 -5.02 -3.97 22.10
C ALA A 52 -5.01 -2.46 22.41
N LEU A 53 -6.15 -1.80 22.24
CA LEU A 53 -6.26 -0.36 22.55
C LEU A 53 -6.19 -0.14 24.06
N GLY A 54 -5.14 0.57 24.47
CA GLY A 54 -4.96 1.14 25.80
C GLY A 54 -3.64 1.91 25.94
N GLU A 55 -2.50 1.32 25.53
CA GLU A 55 -1.19 1.78 26.04
C GLU A 55 -0.03 1.83 25.03
N ILE A 56 -0.25 1.57 23.73
CA ILE A 56 0.83 1.65 22.73
C ILE A 56 0.77 3.02 22.03
N PRO A 57 1.82 3.85 22.11
CA PRO A 57 1.85 5.11 21.38
C PRO A 57 1.86 4.88 19.86
N PHE A 58 1.21 5.78 19.12
CA PHE A 58 0.91 5.65 17.68
C PHE A 58 2.16 5.42 16.82
N ASP A 59 3.31 5.91 17.26
CA ASP A 59 4.62 5.73 16.61
C ASP A 59 5.15 4.28 16.68
N GLN A 60 4.75 3.51 17.69
CA GLN A 60 5.10 2.10 17.87
C GLN A 60 4.12 1.14 17.20
N ALA A 61 2.93 1.61 16.80
CA ALA A 61 1.91 0.85 16.10
C ALA A 61 2.05 0.85 14.57
N GLN A 62 3.24 1.20 14.03
CA GLN A 62 3.43 1.36 12.59
C GLN A 62 3.20 0.04 11.82
N VAL A 63 2.09 0.00 11.07
CA VAL A 63 1.72 -1.12 10.21
C VAL A 63 2.50 -1.03 8.90
N SER A 64 3.09 -2.14 8.46
CA SER A 64 3.89 -2.18 7.24
C SER A 64 3.65 -3.43 6.42
N VAL A 65 3.78 -3.32 5.09
CA VAL A 65 3.66 -4.43 4.14
C VAL A 65 5.05 -4.90 3.76
N GLN A 66 5.26 -6.22 3.84
CA GLN A 66 6.53 -6.87 3.54
C GLN A 66 6.37 -7.93 2.45
N VAL A 67 7.40 -8.08 1.62
CA VAL A 67 7.53 -9.13 0.59
C VAL A 67 8.88 -9.82 0.76
N TYR A 68 9.09 -10.96 0.11
CA TYR A 68 10.43 -11.52 0.00
C TYR A 68 11.35 -10.60 -0.82
N ALA A 69 12.62 -10.48 -0.41
CA ALA A 69 13.62 -9.62 -1.05
C ALA A 69 13.71 -9.85 -2.57
N ILE A 70 13.61 -11.11 -3.01
CA ILE A 70 13.60 -11.47 -4.44
C ILE A 70 12.45 -10.84 -5.24
N LYS A 71 11.34 -10.47 -4.58
CA LYS A 71 10.17 -9.82 -5.19
C LYS A 71 10.11 -8.31 -4.98
N GLU A 72 11.06 -7.72 -4.25
CA GLU A 72 11.02 -6.31 -3.85
C GLU A 72 10.84 -5.37 -5.06
N ARG A 73 11.65 -5.54 -6.11
CA ARG A 73 11.60 -4.68 -7.30
C ARG A 73 10.23 -4.71 -7.97
N HIS A 74 9.66 -5.90 -8.16
CA HIS A 74 8.36 -6.05 -8.80
C HIS A 74 7.24 -5.48 -7.93
N ALA A 75 7.30 -5.71 -6.61
CA ALA A 75 6.36 -5.15 -5.66
C ALA A 75 6.41 -3.61 -5.64
N ARG A 76 7.60 -2.99 -5.72
CA ARG A 76 7.75 -1.53 -5.80
C ARG A 76 7.16 -0.94 -7.08
N GLN A 77 7.25 -1.63 -8.21
CA GLN A 77 6.64 -1.18 -9.46
C GLN A 77 5.11 -1.12 -9.36
N ILE A 78 4.49 -2.11 -8.70
CA ILE A 78 3.05 -2.11 -8.44
C ILE A 78 2.64 -0.92 -7.56
N LEU A 79 3.45 -0.57 -6.55
CA LEU A 79 3.17 0.56 -5.66
C LEU A 79 3.22 1.92 -6.36
N VAL A 80 4.12 2.11 -7.35
CA VAL A 80 4.19 3.36 -8.11
C VAL A 80 2.87 3.66 -8.80
N ASN A 81 2.25 2.64 -9.41
CA ASN A 81 0.95 2.78 -10.06
C ASN A 81 -0.16 3.13 -9.05
N TYR A 82 -0.15 2.49 -7.88
CA TYR A 82 -1.11 2.81 -6.81
C TYR A 82 -0.98 4.26 -6.33
N GLN A 83 0.25 4.73 -6.13
CA GLN A 83 0.50 6.12 -5.71
C GLN A 83 0.07 7.12 -6.77
N GLN A 84 0.31 6.82 -8.05
CA GLN A 84 -0.17 7.64 -9.16
C GLN A 84 -1.71 7.72 -9.17
N VAL A 85 -2.42 6.59 -9.02
CA VAL A 85 -3.89 6.58 -8.94
C VAL A 85 -4.39 7.34 -7.71
N LYS A 86 -3.76 7.19 -6.53
CA LYS A 86 -4.07 7.96 -5.32
C LYS A 86 -3.88 9.48 -5.52
N GLN A 87 -3.01 9.88 -6.46
CA GLN A 87 -2.72 11.27 -6.82
C GLN A 87 -3.45 11.75 -8.08
N SER A 88 -4.28 10.92 -8.71
CA SER A 88 -4.79 11.21 -10.05
C SER A 88 -6.02 12.12 -10.04
N ALA A 89 -5.86 13.21 -10.79
CA ALA A 89 -6.78 14.30 -11.09
C ALA A 89 -7.08 15.27 -9.92
N PRO A 90 -7.20 16.57 -10.18
CA PRO A 90 -7.71 17.52 -9.20
C PRO A 90 -9.20 17.29 -8.96
N ASP A 91 -9.66 17.70 -7.78
CA ASP A 91 -11.08 17.89 -7.51
C ASP A 91 -11.69 18.83 -8.55
N TRP A 92 -12.98 18.69 -8.80
CA TRP A 92 -13.69 19.48 -9.80
C TRP A 92 -14.95 20.09 -9.22
N VAL A 93 -15.33 21.25 -9.74
CA VAL A 93 -16.54 21.96 -9.33
C VAL A 93 -17.63 21.67 -10.35
N CYS A 94 -18.80 21.24 -9.87
CA CYS A 94 -19.92 20.91 -10.74
C CYS A 94 -20.40 22.15 -11.51
N PRO A 95 -20.48 22.11 -12.85
CA PRO A 95 -20.93 23.25 -13.64
C PRO A 95 -22.42 23.57 -13.49
N ASN A 96 -23.20 22.65 -12.92
CA ASN A 96 -24.66 22.80 -12.74
C ASN A 96 -25.04 23.33 -11.36
N CYS A 97 -24.48 22.76 -10.28
CA CYS A 97 -24.84 23.12 -8.90
C CYS A 97 -23.69 23.74 -8.07
N ASN A 98 -22.51 23.89 -8.66
CA ASN A 98 -21.33 24.49 -8.03
C ASN A 98 -20.76 23.73 -6.82
N GLU A 99 -21.12 22.44 -6.68
CA GLU A 99 -20.63 21.55 -5.64
C GLU A 99 -19.17 21.09 -5.90
N HIS A 100 -18.39 20.88 -4.84
CA HIS A 100 -17.02 20.35 -4.95
C HIS A 100 -17.03 18.82 -4.94
N ASN A 101 -16.44 18.22 -5.97
CA ASN A 101 -16.42 16.77 -6.15
C ASN A 101 -14.99 16.26 -6.16
N GLY A 102 -14.77 15.12 -5.51
CA GLY A 102 -13.49 14.43 -5.54
C GLY A 102 -13.12 14.02 -6.96
N SER A 103 -11.83 13.99 -7.26
CA SER A 103 -11.30 13.69 -8.59
C SER A 103 -11.75 12.35 -9.20
N THR A 104 -12.07 11.36 -8.34
CA THR A 104 -12.51 10.00 -8.67
C THR A 104 -13.99 9.90 -9.04
N PHE A 105 -14.77 10.98 -8.91
CA PHE A 105 -16.19 10.98 -9.28
C PHE A 105 -16.36 11.33 -10.76
N ASP A 106 -17.09 10.48 -11.48
CA ASP A 106 -17.49 10.71 -12.87
C ASP A 106 -18.72 11.63 -13.00
N PHE A 107 -19.48 11.79 -11.90
CA PHE A 107 -20.69 12.61 -11.83
C PHE A 107 -20.78 13.35 -10.48
N CYS A 108 -21.50 14.46 -10.45
CA CYS A 108 -21.67 15.25 -9.25
C CYS A 108 -22.48 14.48 -8.20
N TRP A 109 -21.97 14.35 -6.98
CA TRP A 109 -22.66 13.62 -5.90
C TRP A 109 -24.00 14.25 -5.49
N SER A 110 -24.16 15.55 -5.74
CA SER A 110 -25.34 16.34 -5.34
C SER A 110 -26.42 16.37 -6.42
N CYS A 111 -26.06 16.49 -7.70
CA CYS A 111 -27.03 16.69 -8.79
C CYS A 111 -26.83 15.77 -10.01
N GLU A 112 -25.95 14.77 -9.90
CA GLU A 112 -25.69 13.74 -10.92
C GLU A 112 -25.20 14.25 -12.28
N THR A 113 -24.86 15.54 -12.39
CA THR A 113 -24.28 16.12 -13.62
C THR A 113 -22.92 15.50 -13.90
N LEU A 114 -22.68 15.09 -15.15
CA LEU A 114 -21.40 14.52 -15.57
C LEU A 114 -20.24 15.51 -15.42
N LYS A 115 -19.06 14.98 -15.10
CA LYS A 115 -17.81 15.72 -15.18
C LYS A 115 -17.55 16.08 -16.64
N ASN A 116 -17.35 17.37 -16.92
CA ASN A 116 -16.92 17.82 -18.24
C ASN A 116 -15.39 17.73 -18.31
N ASP A 117 -14.86 17.07 -19.36
CA ASP A 117 -13.42 16.95 -19.65
C ASP A 117 -12.77 18.28 -20.10
#